data_AF-A0A1L8D993-F1
#
_entry.id   AF-A0A1L8D993-F1
#
_cell.length_a   1.000
_cell.length_b   1.000
_cell.length_c   1.000
_cell.angle_alpha   90.00
_cell.angle_beta   90.00
_cell.angle_gamma   90.00
#
_symmetry.space_group_name_H-M   'P 1'
#
loop_
_entity.id
_entity.type
_entity.pdbx_description
1 polymer ?
#
loop_
_entity_poly.entity_id
_entity_poly.type
_entity_poly.pdbx_seq_one_letter_code
_entity_poly.pdbx_strand_id
1 'polypeptide(L)'
;GKIQGKRIFHIMSLILRKQCVNFSRQRLIYMPPTVIELKVLRAFATEPSKLPENDNTKVSISAATWLKTSYEKLIGTYEELSGMKEVRLAQEEVLRIQEKLQDIQEKRRQTQLKLLEIQKSLHDVNKDINAIDKGNPHYLELVHRQFDLMQEEHKIQKNFQITDTNERDSFTYLTSAVRSSHEKERSQAEYAKSFSMTLTMIGAVLGILGSYLTYTYRNQQYKVINEQDLQALIQQGLSREKERKAQQESWTDYFKRHGSNVYRYFVPKK
;
A
#
# COMPACT_ATOMS: atom_id res chain seq x y z
N GLY A 1 50.45 15.54 8.57
CA GLY A 1 50.10 14.60 7.48
C GLY A 1 49.09 13.55 7.89
N LYS A 2 49.50 12.52 8.66
CA LYS A 2 48.72 11.28 8.90
C LYS A 2 47.51 11.39 9.84
N ILE A 3 47.44 12.42 10.71
CA ILE A 3 46.37 12.54 11.73
C ILE A 3 45.08 13.14 11.12
N GLN A 4 45.20 13.96 10.08
CA GLN A 4 44.05 14.56 9.38
C GLN A 4 43.29 13.50 8.54
N GLY A 5 43.99 12.55 7.92
CA GLY A 5 43.38 11.49 7.12
C GLY A 5 42.48 10.53 7.92
N LYS A 6 42.90 10.16 9.15
CA LYS A 6 42.08 9.30 10.04
C LYS A 6 40.80 9.99 10.51
N ARG A 7 40.84 11.31 10.75
CA ARG A 7 39.64 12.09 11.11
C ARG A 7 38.66 12.20 9.96
N ILE A 8 39.15 12.43 8.74
CA ILE A 8 38.30 12.48 7.54
C ILE A 8 37.65 11.13 7.27
N PHE A 9 38.40 10.02 7.39
CA PHE A 9 37.85 8.68 7.20
C PHE A 9 36.81 8.32 8.27
N HIS A 10 37.01 8.76 9.52
CA HIS A 10 36.05 8.51 10.59
C HIS A 10 34.78 9.36 10.44
N ILE A 11 34.92 10.61 9.98
CA ILE A 11 33.79 11.49 9.65
C ILE A 11 33.01 10.92 8.45
N MET A 12 33.68 10.46 7.40
CA MET A 12 33.04 9.77 6.26
C MET A 12 32.34 8.49 6.69
N SER A 13 32.95 7.67 7.55
CA SER A 13 32.35 6.47 8.14
C SER A 13 31.10 6.80 8.97
N LEU A 14 31.12 7.90 9.73
CA LEU A 14 29.98 8.36 10.53
C LEU A 14 28.86 8.94 9.66
N ILE A 15 29.20 9.62 8.56
CA ILE A 15 28.24 10.11 7.57
C ILE A 15 27.63 8.93 6.81
N LEU A 16 28.41 7.93 6.42
CA LEU A 16 27.94 6.70 5.78
C LEU A 16 27.09 5.86 6.74
N ARG A 17 27.46 5.73 8.02
CA ARG A 17 26.59 5.10 9.04
C ARG A 17 25.30 5.87 9.26
N LYS A 18 25.33 7.21 9.30
CA LYS A 18 24.12 8.03 9.39
C LYS A 18 23.26 7.95 8.13
N GLN A 19 23.87 7.88 6.94
CA GLN A 19 23.16 7.64 5.68
C GLN A 19 22.55 6.23 5.66
N CYS A 20 23.26 5.18 6.07
CA CYS A 20 22.71 3.81 6.12
C CYS A 20 21.58 3.64 7.16
N VAL A 21 21.66 4.34 8.30
CA VAL A 21 20.60 4.34 9.33
C VAL A 21 19.40 5.21 8.90
N ASN A 22 19.63 6.36 8.24
CA ASN A 22 18.54 7.12 7.62
C ASN A 22 17.93 6.43 6.40
N PHE A 23 18.71 5.63 5.67
CA PHE A 23 18.24 4.79 4.56
C PHE A 23 17.35 3.64 5.08
N SER A 24 17.63 3.13 6.28
CA SER A 24 16.75 2.16 6.95
C SER A 24 15.49 2.80 7.56
N ARG A 25 15.54 4.09 7.94
CA ARG A 25 14.39 4.86 8.49
C ARG A 25 13.51 5.52 7.43
N GLN A 26 14.02 5.75 6.21
CA GLN A 26 13.22 6.15 5.04
C GLN A 26 12.50 4.99 4.36
N ARG A 27 12.34 3.87 5.07
CA ARG A 27 11.28 2.89 4.79
C ARG A 27 9.90 3.46 5.15
N LEU A 28 9.63 4.71 4.76
CA LEU A 28 8.27 5.14 4.47
C LEU A 28 8.07 4.78 3.01
N ILE A 29 7.56 3.56 2.83
CA ILE A 29 6.96 3.07 1.61
C ILE A 29 6.17 4.25 1.05
N TYR A 30 6.65 4.89 -0.02
CA TYR A 30 5.80 5.78 -0.81
C TYR A 30 4.87 4.86 -1.58
N MET A 31 3.94 4.24 -0.85
CA MET A 31 2.75 3.70 -1.45
C MET A 31 2.01 4.93 -1.93
N PRO A 32 1.76 5.08 -3.24
CA PRO A 32 0.88 6.14 -3.68
C PRO A 32 -0.42 6.02 -2.85
N PRO A 33 -1.06 7.14 -2.46
CA PRO A 33 -2.25 7.15 -1.60
C PRO A 33 -3.42 6.30 -2.16
N THR A 34 -3.30 5.79 -3.38
CA THR A 34 -4.22 4.90 -4.06
C THR A 34 -4.28 3.47 -3.52
N VAL A 35 -3.30 2.97 -2.75
CA VAL A 35 -3.40 1.59 -2.20
C VAL A 35 -4.39 1.50 -1.04
N ILE A 36 -4.62 2.61 -0.33
CA ILE A 36 -5.71 2.73 0.66
C ILE A 36 -7.05 2.73 -0.07
N GLU A 37 -7.18 3.49 -1.16
CA GLU A 37 -8.37 3.52 -2.02
C GLU A 37 -8.65 2.17 -2.71
N LEU A 38 -7.62 1.43 -3.13
CA LEU A 38 -7.77 0.08 -3.70
C LEU A 38 -8.25 -0.95 -2.66
N LYS A 39 -7.90 -0.79 -1.38
CA LYS A 39 -8.49 -1.58 -0.29
C LYS A 39 -9.95 -1.21 -0.03
N VAL A 40 -10.31 0.06 -0.14
CA VAL A 40 -11.71 0.53 -0.04
C VAL A 40 -12.53 0.00 -1.21
N LEU A 41 -12.01 0.08 -2.44
CA LEU A 41 -12.66 -0.50 -3.63
C LEU A 41 -12.72 -2.03 -3.56
N ARG A 42 -11.71 -2.71 -3.00
CA ARG A 42 -11.76 -4.15 -2.72
C ARG A 42 -12.84 -4.47 -1.68
N ALA A 43 -12.96 -3.68 -0.60
CA ALA A 43 -14.01 -3.85 0.39
C ALA A 43 -15.40 -3.66 -0.24
N PHE A 44 -15.56 -2.66 -1.12
CA PHE A 44 -16.79 -2.38 -1.86
C PHE A 44 -17.15 -3.49 -2.88
N ALA A 45 -16.16 -4.08 -3.54
CA ALA A 45 -16.36 -5.19 -4.49
C ALA A 45 -16.60 -6.55 -3.82
N THR A 46 -16.26 -6.69 -2.52
CA THR A 46 -16.37 -7.96 -1.77
C THR A 46 -17.56 -7.99 -0.81
N GLU A 47 -18.28 -6.89 -0.61
CA GLU A 47 -19.53 -6.92 0.15
C GLU A 47 -20.65 -7.51 -0.73
N PRO A 48 -21.14 -8.74 -0.43
CA PRO A 48 -22.32 -9.25 -1.10
C PRO A 48 -23.50 -8.40 -0.64
N SER A 49 -23.95 -7.49 -1.50
CA SER A 49 -25.24 -6.82 -1.34
C SER A 49 -26.31 -7.90 -1.16
N LYS A 50 -26.88 -7.99 0.05
CA LYS A 50 -28.05 -8.82 0.34
C LYS A 50 -29.23 -8.17 -0.37
N LEU A 51 -29.45 -8.53 -1.63
CA LEU A 51 -30.63 -8.15 -2.42
C LEU A 51 -31.57 -9.36 -2.53
N PRO A 52 -32.90 -9.15 -2.43
CA PRO A 52 -33.88 -10.22 -2.35
C PRO A 52 -33.93 -11.06 -3.64
N GLU A 53 -34.04 -12.37 -3.46
CA GLU A 53 -33.97 -13.42 -4.46
C GLU A 53 -35.25 -13.45 -5.34
N ASN A 54 -35.11 -13.12 -6.63
CA ASN A 54 -36.08 -13.40 -7.69
C ASN A 54 -35.35 -13.47 -9.05
N ASP A 55 -35.94 -14.17 -10.04
CA ASP A 55 -35.54 -14.69 -11.38
C ASP A 55 -34.45 -13.96 -12.23
N ASN A 56 -33.95 -12.81 -11.79
CA ASN A 56 -32.89 -12.00 -12.38
C ASN A 56 -31.46 -12.51 -12.06
N THR A 57 -31.35 -13.64 -11.37
CA THR A 57 -30.08 -14.21 -10.86
C THR A 57 -29.10 -14.57 -11.97
N LYS A 58 -29.56 -15.01 -13.14
CA LYS A 58 -28.68 -15.34 -14.28
C LYS A 58 -27.98 -14.12 -14.88
N VAL A 59 -28.67 -12.98 -14.97
CA VAL A 59 -28.12 -11.71 -15.47
C VAL A 59 -27.13 -11.12 -14.45
N SER A 60 -27.46 -11.21 -13.16
CA SER A 60 -26.60 -10.75 -12.06
C SER A 60 -25.29 -11.56 -11.97
N ILE A 61 -25.36 -12.89 -12.11
CA ILE A 61 -24.17 -13.76 -12.10
C ILE A 61 -23.28 -13.47 -13.32
N SER A 62 -23.85 -13.29 -14.52
CA SER A 62 -23.09 -12.95 -15.73
C SER A 62 -22.39 -11.59 -15.62
N ALA A 63 -23.06 -10.59 -15.06
CA ALA A 63 -22.49 -9.26 -14.85
C ALA A 63 -21.37 -9.28 -13.79
N ALA A 64 -21.57 -10.01 -12.69
CA ALA A 64 -20.54 -10.19 -11.65
C ALA A 64 -19.30 -10.92 -12.21
N THR A 65 -19.50 -11.95 -13.05
CA THR A 65 -18.37 -12.63 -13.70
C THR A 65 -17.65 -11.73 -14.70
N TRP A 66 -18.37 -10.92 -15.49
CA TRP A 66 -17.76 -9.97 -16.43
C TRP A 66 -17.01 -8.86 -15.72
N LEU A 67 -17.54 -8.34 -14.62
CA LEU A 67 -16.85 -7.36 -13.77
C LEU A 67 -15.60 -7.94 -13.14
N LYS A 68 -15.65 -9.19 -12.64
CA LYS A 68 -14.47 -9.88 -12.11
C LYS A 68 -13.41 -10.06 -13.19
N THR A 69 -13.77 -10.59 -14.37
CA THR A 69 -12.79 -10.76 -15.47
C THR A 69 -12.23 -9.43 -15.97
N SER A 70 -13.03 -8.36 -15.98
CA SER A 70 -12.57 -7.02 -16.37
C SER A 70 -11.68 -6.39 -15.30
N TYR A 71 -11.97 -6.62 -14.01
CA TYR A 71 -11.13 -6.23 -12.89
C TYR A 71 -9.78 -6.95 -12.91
N GLU A 72 -9.77 -8.27 -13.13
CA GLU A 72 -8.54 -9.06 -13.26
C GLU A 72 -7.72 -8.63 -14.50
N LYS A 73 -8.38 -8.28 -15.61
CA LYS A 73 -7.68 -7.71 -16.78
C LYS A 73 -7.10 -6.33 -16.48
N LEU A 74 -7.83 -5.47 -15.76
CA LEU A 74 -7.37 -4.15 -15.34
C LEU A 74 -6.24 -4.25 -14.30
N ILE A 75 -6.26 -5.23 -13.41
CA ILE A 75 -5.17 -5.46 -12.44
C ILE A 75 -3.93 -6.00 -13.16
N GLY A 76 -4.09 -6.90 -14.13
CA GLY A 76 -2.99 -7.44 -14.93
C GLY A 76 -2.35 -6.39 -15.83
N THR A 77 -3.17 -5.58 -16.51
CA THR A 77 -2.66 -4.42 -17.27
C THR A 77 -2.11 -3.33 -16.35
N TYR A 78 -2.62 -3.17 -15.12
CA TYR A 78 -2.00 -2.30 -14.11
C TYR A 78 -0.62 -2.81 -13.67
N GLU A 79 -0.45 -4.10 -13.42
CA GLU A 79 0.87 -4.66 -13.08
C GLU A 79 1.90 -4.53 -14.21
N GLU A 80 1.44 -4.66 -15.46
CA GLU A 80 2.29 -4.52 -16.65
C GLU A 80 2.60 -3.05 -16.98
N LEU A 81 1.64 -2.13 -16.79
CA LEU A 81 1.74 -0.72 -17.17
C LEU A 81 2.25 0.18 -16.04
N SER A 82 2.07 -0.21 -14.77
CA SER A 82 2.53 0.57 -13.60
C SER A 82 4.04 0.53 -13.43
N GLY A 83 4.78 -0.35 -14.12
CA GLY A 83 6.23 -0.46 -14.00
C GLY A 83 6.73 -0.86 -12.61
N MET A 84 5.84 -1.11 -11.63
CA MET A 84 6.22 -1.54 -10.28
C MET A 84 7.05 -2.83 -10.30
N LYS A 85 6.83 -3.69 -11.30
CA LYS A 85 7.67 -4.87 -11.54
C LYS A 85 9.11 -4.46 -11.88
N GLU A 86 9.30 -3.44 -12.71
CA GLU A 86 10.63 -2.93 -13.07
C GLU A 86 11.33 -2.23 -11.91
N VAL A 87 10.59 -1.48 -11.08
CA VAL A 87 11.13 -0.89 -9.85
C VAL A 87 11.47 -1.98 -8.84
N ARG A 88 10.63 -3.00 -8.67
CA ARG A 88 10.92 -4.14 -7.79
C ARG A 88 12.15 -4.91 -8.26
N LEU A 89 12.28 -5.14 -9.57
CA LEU A 89 13.47 -5.78 -10.15
C LEU A 89 14.73 -4.92 -9.99
N ALA A 90 14.63 -3.59 -10.17
CA ALA A 90 15.75 -2.68 -9.93
C ALA A 90 16.17 -2.65 -8.45
N GLN A 91 15.20 -2.66 -7.53
CA GLN A 91 15.42 -2.73 -6.09
C GLN A 91 16.02 -4.07 -5.67
N GLU A 92 15.57 -5.19 -6.25
CA GLU A 92 16.13 -6.52 -6.03
C GLU A 92 17.59 -6.60 -6.49
N GLU A 93 17.91 -6.00 -7.64
CA GLU A 93 19.29 -5.92 -8.12
C GLU A 93 20.16 -5.07 -7.19
N VAL A 94 19.65 -3.93 -6.69
CA VAL A 94 20.36 -3.11 -5.69
C VAL A 94 20.64 -3.91 -4.41
N LEU A 95 19.67 -4.69 -3.92
CA LEU A 95 19.85 -5.54 -2.74
C LEU A 95 20.92 -6.61 -2.97
N ARG A 96 20.90 -7.28 -4.13
CA ARG A 96 21.90 -8.29 -4.50
C ARG A 96 23.30 -7.71 -4.56
N ILE A 97 23.45 -6.50 -5.10
CA ILE A 97 24.74 -5.80 -5.17
C ILE A 97 25.19 -5.38 -3.76
N GLN A 98 24.27 -4.89 -2.93
CA GLN A 98 24.55 -4.50 -1.56
C GLN A 98 25.07 -5.69 -0.73
N GLU A 99 24.46 -6.87 -0.87
CA GLU A 99 24.89 -8.10 -0.20
C GLU A 99 26.31 -8.49 -0.62
N LYS A 100 26.62 -8.42 -1.93
CA LYS A 100 27.98 -8.65 -2.44
C LYS A 100 28.98 -7.65 -1.90
N LEU A 101 28.61 -6.37 -1.82
CA LEU A 101 29.48 -5.33 -1.26
C LEU A 101 29.77 -5.61 0.22
N GLN A 102 28.79 -6.09 0.98
CA GLN A 102 28.96 -6.44 2.38
C GLN A 102 29.97 -7.60 2.55
N ASP A 103 29.89 -8.65 1.71
CA ASP A 103 30.87 -9.75 1.71
C ASP A 103 32.30 -9.25 1.38
N ILE A 104 32.43 -8.36 0.40
CA ILE A 104 33.72 -7.77 0.02
C ILE A 104 34.28 -6.89 1.15
N GLN A 105 33.44 -6.08 1.81
CA GLN A 105 33.83 -5.28 2.97
C GLN A 105 34.30 -6.14 4.14
N GLU A 106 33.65 -7.28 4.36
CA GLU A 106 34.07 -8.23 5.38
C GLU A 106 35.45 -8.83 5.05
N LYS A 107 35.66 -9.27 3.81
CA LYS A 107 36.97 -9.75 3.34
C LYS A 107 38.06 -8.69 3.46
N ARG A 108 37.77 -7.43 3.16
CA ARG A 108 38.71 -6.32 3.35
C ARG A 108 39.08 -6.16 4.82
N ARG A 109 38.08 -6.18 5.72
CA ARG A 109 38.30 -6.07 7.17
C ARG A 109 39.16 -7.21 7.69
N GLN A 110 38.90 -8.45 7.28
CA GLN A 110 39.70 -9.60 7.68
C GLN A 110 41.14 -9.49 7.18
N THR A 111 41.34 -9.10 5.92
CA THR A 111 42.69 -8.91 5.35
C THR A 111 43.43 -7.77 6.04
N GLN A 112 42.72 -6.70 6.39
CA GLN A 112 43.29 -5.58 7.16
C GLN A 112 43.73 -6.01 8.57
N LEU A 113 42.94 -6.84 9.26
CA LEU A 113 43.31 -7.37 10.57
C LEU A 113 44.56 -8.25 10.49
N LYS A 114 44.65 -9.15 9.49
CA LYS A 114 45.84 -9.97 9.24
C LYS A 114 47.08 -9.11 8.96
N LEU A 115 46.92 -8.06 8.16
CA LEU A 115 48.02 -7.14 7.87
C LEU A 115 48.53 -6.45 9.15
N LEU A 116 47.63 -6.00 10.02
CA LEU A 116 47.99 -5.39 11.31
C LEU A 116 48.70 -6.38 12.25
N GLU A 117 48.26 -7.64 12.25
CA GLU A 117 48.89 -8.71 13.04
C GLU A 117 50.33 -8.99 12.59
N ILE A 118 50.56 -9.09 11.28
CA ILE A 118 51.93 -9.25 10.73
C ILE A 118 52.78 -8.02 11.02
N GLN A 119 52.24 -6.81 10.82
CA GLN A 119 52.98 -5.57 11.12
C GLN A 119 53.38 -5.47 12.59
N LYS A 120 52.51 -5.93 13.49
CA LYS A 120 52.85 -6.02 14.91
C LYS A 120 53.95 -7.04 15.15
N SER A 121 53.83 -8.24 14.58
CA SER A 121 54.85 -9.30 14.71
C SER A 121 56.22 -8.87 14.15
N LEU A 122 56.22 -8.16 13.02
CA LEU A 122 57.42 -7.59 12.42
C LEU A 122 58.03 -6.50 13.30
N HIS A 123 57.19 -5.65 13.91
CA HIS A 123 57.66 -4.65 14.88
C HIS A 123 58.31 -5.29 16.11
N ASP A 124 57.71 -6.36 16.65
CA ASP A 124 58.22 -7.10 17.79
C ASP A 124 59.57 -7.76 17.45
N VAL A 125 59.68 -8.46 16.32
CA VAL A 125 60.96 -9.05 15.85
C VAL A 125 62.02 -7.96 15.62
N ASN A 126 61.64 -6.83 15.02
CA ASN A 126 62.58 -5.72 14.82
C ASN A 126 63.06 -5.12 16.15
N LYS A 127 62.23 -5.11 17.19
CA LYS A 127 62.63 -4.71 18.54
C LYS A 127 63.63 -5.70 19.13
N ASP A 128 63.41 -7.00 18.95
CA ASP A 128 64.32 -8.05 19.43
C ASP A 128 65.68 -8.01 18.72
N ILE A 129 65.70 -7.80 17.40
CA ILE A 129 66.93 -7.62 16.61
C ILE A 129 67.75 -6.44 17.13
N ASN A 130 67.10 -5.33 17.48
CA ASN A 130 67.79 -4.13 17.99
C ASN A 130 68.33 -4.31 19.42
N ALA A 131 67.83 -5.28 20.18
CA ALA A 131 68.25 -5.55 21.55
C ALA A 131 69.46 -6.49 21.64
N ILE A 132 69.70 -7.31 20.62
CA ILE A 132 70.73 -8.35 20.60
C ILE A 132 72.00 -7.85 19.90
N ASP A 133 73.18 -8.24 20.41
CA ASP A 133 74.45 -7.96 19.75
C ASP A 133 74.64 -8.79 18.47
N LYS A 134 75.27 -8.19 17.48
CA LYS A 134 75.46 -8.77 16.14
C LYS A 134 76.40 -9.98 16.12
N GLY A 135 77.20 -10.17 17.18
CA GLY A 135 78.06 -11.35 17.35
C GLY A 135 77.32 -12.61 17.81
N ASN A 136 76.05 -12.50 18.22
CA ASN A 136 75.28 -13.65 18.72
C ASN A 136 74.70 -14.47 17.54
N PRO A 137 74.87 -15.80 17.50
CA PRO A 137 74.28 -16.65 16.46
C PRO A 137 72.74 -16.52 16.35
N HIS A 138 72.04 -16.16 17.42
CA HIS A 138 70.60 -15.92 17.43
C HIS A 138 70.18 -14.68 16.61
N TYR A 139 71.09 -13.73 16.37
CA TYR A 139 70.82 -12.57 15.51
C TYR A 139 70.44 -12.97 14.09
N LEU A 140 71.15 -13.95 13.52
CA LEU A 140 70.90 -14.41 12.16
C LEU A 140 69.51 -15.07 12.02
N GLU A 141 69.10 -15.83 13.03
CA GLU A 141 67.78 -16.47 13.08
C GLU A 141 66.65 -15.43 13.09
N LEU A 142 66.80 -14.36 13.89
CA LEU A 142 65.83 -13.27 13.94
C LEU A 142 65.76 -12.48 12.62
N VAL A 143 66.90 -12.26 11.96
CA VAL A 143 66.93 -11.61 10.64
C VAL A 143 66.24 -12.46 9.57
N HIS A 144 66.44 -13.79 9.59
CA HIS A 144 65.71 -14.69 8.69
C HIS A 144 64.20 -14.59 8.92
N ARG A 145 63.79 -14.65 10.20
CA ARG A 145 62.38 -14.49 10.59
C ARG A 145 61.80 -13.15 10.16
N GLN A 146 62.57 -12.06 10.25
CA GLN A 146 62.16 -10.74 9.76
C GLN A 146 61.92 -10.77 8.25
N PHE A 147 62.82 -11.38 7.49
CA PHE A 147 62.68 -11.49 6.04
C PHE A 147 61.43 -12.29 5.64
N ASP A 148 61.17 -13.40 6.33
CA ASP A 148 59.96 -14.22 6.11
C ASP A 148 58.69 -13.40 6.37
N LEU A 149 58.64 -12.68 7.49
CA LEU A 149 57.53 -11.79 7.85
C LEU A 149 57.36 -10.64 6.85
N MET A 150 58.45 -10.05 6.34
CA MET A 150 58.39 -9.02 5.30
C MET A 150 57.82 -9.56 3.98
N GLN A 151 58.18 -10.80 3.62
CA GLN A 151 57.65 -11.44 2.43
C GLN A 151 56.14 -11.72 2.59
N GLU A 152 55.72 -12.16 3.77
CA GLU A 152 54.32 -12.38 4.09
C GLU A 152 53.52 -11.07 4.12
N GLU A 153 54.04 -10.00 4.74
CA GLU A 153 53.45 -8.67 4.73
C GLU A 153 53.20 -8.20 3.30
N HIS A 154 54.20 -8.34 2.43
CA HIS A 154 54.07 -7.92 1.03
C HIS A 154 52.99 -8.70 0.27
N LYS A 155 52.86 -10.02 0.54
CA LYS A 155 51.79 -10.85 -0.04
C LYS A 155 50.41 -10.40 0.45
N ILE A 156 50.24 -10.19 1.76
CA ILE A 156 48.96 -9.75 2.32
C ILE A 156 48.63 -8.33 1.87
N GLN A 157 49.60 -7.44 1.77
CA GLN A 157 49.41 -6.07 1.28
C GLN A 157 48.94 -6.04 -0.17
N LYS A 158 49.48 -6.90 -1.04
CA LYS A 158 48.97 -7.08 -2.41
C LYS A 158 47.52 -7.56 -2.41
N ASN A 159 47.19 -8.57 -1.60
CA ASN A 159 45.83 -9.06 -1.47
C ASN A 159 44.85 -8.00 -0.94
N PHE A 160 45.31 -7.18 0.00
CA PHE A 160 44.55 -6.04 0.52
C PHE A 160 44.24 -5.02 -0.58
N GLN A 161 45.23 -4.66 -1.41
CA GLN A 161 45.03 -3.75 -2.55
C GLN A 161 44.01 -4.29 -3.55
N ILE A 162 44.08 -5.58 -3.87
CA ILE A 162 43.11 -6.23 -4.77
C ILE A 162 41.70 -6.14 -4.17
N THR A 163 41.56 -6.45 -2.87
CA THR A 163 40.27 -6.42 -2.19
C THR A 163 39.70 -4.98 -2.08
N ASP A 164 40.56 -3.99 -1.84
CA ASP A 164 40.22 -2.56 -1.81
C ASP A 164 39.74 -2.05 -3.19
N THR A 165 40.39 -2.47 -4.27
CA THR A 165 39.94 -2.16 -5.64
C THR A 165 38.58 -2.82 -5.93
N ASN A 166 38.41 -4.10 -5.59
CA ASN A 166 37.15 -4.82 -5.78
C ASN A 166 35.98 -4.18 -5.00
N GLU A 167 36.24 -3.65 -3.80
CA GLU A 167 35.24 -2.90 -3.03
C GLU A 167 34.84 -1.60 -3.74
N ARG A 168 35.83 -0.83 -4.23
CA ARG A 168 35.57 0.42 -4.95
C ARG A 168 34.76 0.19 -6.22
N ASP A 169 35.08 -0.85 -6.98
CA ASP A 169 34.35 -1.21 -8.19
C ASP A 169 32.91 -1.62 -7.87
N SER A 170 32.73 -2.44 -6.83
CA SER A 170 31.40 -2.86 -6.37
C SER A 170 30.57 -1.70 -5.84
N PHE A 171 31.20 -0.74 -5.15
CA PHE A 171 30.55 0.48 -4.67
C PHE A 171 30.15 1.40 -5.83
N THR A 172 31.00 1.51 -6.86
CA THR A 172 30.70 2.26 -8.08
C THR A 172 29.50 1.65 -8.79
N TYR A 173 29.46 0.31 -8.90
CA TYR A 173 28.34 -0.42 -9.49
C TYR A 173 27.05 -0.22 -8.68
N LEU A 174 27.10 -0.34 -7.35
CA LEU A 174 25.96 -0.07 -6.47
C LEU A 174 25.42 1.34 -6.67
N THR A 175 26.31 2.34 -6.71
CA THR A 175 25.91 3.74 -6.85
C THR A 175 25.26 3.99 -8.21
N SER A 176 25.75 3.35 -9.27
CA SER A 176 25.12 3.38 -10.60
C SER A 176 23.73 2.74 -10.58
N ALA A 177 23.60 1.54 -9.99
CA ALA A 177 22.33 0.81 -9.88
C ALA A 177 21.30 1.59 -9.06
N VAL A 178 21.69 2.21 -7.94
CA VAL A 178 20.83 3.06 -7.11
C VAL A 178 20.35 4.29 -7.89
N ARG A 179 21.24 4.95 -8.64
CA ARG A 179 20.85 6.09 -9.48
C ARG A 179 19.84 5.67 -10.55
N SER A 180 20.10 4.57 -11.24
CA SER A 180 19.17 4.03 -12.26
C SER A 180 17.82 3.63 -11.65
N SER A 181 17.82 3.08 -10.43
CA SER A 181 16.58 2.77 -9.70
C SER A 181 15.79 4.05 -9.39
N HIS A 182 16.44 5.10 -8.92
CA HIS A 182 15.76 6.37 -8.64
C HIS A 182 15.26 7.09 -9.90
N GLU A 183 15.97 6.93 -11.02
CA GLU A 183 15.51 7.44 -12.32
C GLU A 183 14.24 6.73 -12.78
N LYS A 184 14.17 5.40 -12.60
CA LYS A 184 12.96 4.61 -12.84
C LYS A 184 11.81 4.94 -11.88
N GLU A 185 12.10 5.29 -10.62
CA GLU A 185 11.09 5.77 -9.69
C GLU A 185 10.50 7.13 -10.12
N ARG A 186 11.34 8.03 -10.67
CA ARG A 186 10.90 9.34 -11.16
C ARG A 186 10.03 9.24 -12.40
N SER A 187 10.38 8.40 -13.37
CA SER A 187 9.54 8.18 -14.55
C SER A 187 8.18 7.57 -14.18
N GLN A 188 8.09 6.80 -13.09
CA GLN A 188 6.84 6.20 -12.62
C GLN A 188 5.90 7.16 -11.89
N ALA A 189 6.41 8.26 -11.32
CA ALA A 189 5.56 9.30 -10.75
C ALA A 189 4.65 9.94 -11.81
N GLU A 190 5.08 9.98 -13.08
CA GLU A 190 4.29 10.49 -14.20
C GLU A 190 3.17 9.52 -14.59
N TYR A 191 3.45 8.22 -14.61
CA TYR A 191 2.43 7.20 -14.90
C TYR A 191 1.36 7.09 -13.81
N ALA A 192 1.73 7.23 -12.53
CA ALA A 192 0.77 7.26 -11.42
C ALA A 192 -0.20 8.45 -11.52
N LYS A 193 0.27 9.58 -12.06
CA LYS A 193 -0.55 10.79 -12.30
C LYS A 193 -1.57 10.57 -13.42
N SER A 194 -1.17 9.90 -14.51
CA SER A 194 -2.10 9.55 -15.59
C SER A 194 -3.17 8.56 -15.13
N PHE A 195 -2.82 7.62 -14.25
CA PHE A 195 -3.77 6.64 -13.72
C PHE A 195 -4.82 7.26 -12.79
N SER A 196 -4.44 8.19 -11.90
CA SER A 196 -5.41 8.87 -11.04
C SER A 196 -6.40 9.72 -11.84
N MET A 197 -5.97 10.30 -12.96
CA MET A 197 -6.84 10.99 -13.91
C MET A 197 -7.86 10.02 -14.54
N THR A 198 -7.43 8.84 -14.99
CA THR A 198 -8.33 7.82 -15.55
C THR A 198 -9.31 7.27 -14.53
N LEU A 199 -8.88 7.03 -13.28
CA LEU A 199 -9.75 6.56 -12.20
C LEU A 199 -10.83 7.60 -11.86
N THR A 200 -10.48 8.88 -11.88
CA THR A 200 -11.46 9.97 -11.69
C THR A 200 -12.50 9.98 -12.81
N MET A 201 -12.07 9.79 -14.06
CA MET A 201 -12.98 9.72 -15.21
C MET A 201 -13.95 8.53 -15.10
N ILE A 202 -13.43 7.35 -14.75
CA ILE A 202 -14.26 6.14 -14.55
C ILE A 202 -15.20 6.32 -13.35
N GLY A 203 -14.72 6.87 -12.24
CA GLY A 203 -15.51 7.15 -11.04
C GLY A 203 -16.65 8.14 -11.31
N ALA A 204 -16.42 9.16 -12.14
CA ALA A 204 -17.47 10.09 -12.55
C ALA A 204 -18.57 9.39 -13.36
N VAL A 205 -18.19 8.55 -14.33
CA VAL A 205 -19.15 7.78 -15.15
C VAL A 205 -19.97 6.83 -14.28
N LEU A 206 -19.31 6.08 -13.38
CA LEU A 206 -19.98 5.19 -12.44
C LEU A 206 -20.86 5.95 -11.45
N GLY A 207 -20.45 7.14 -11.00
CA GLY A 207 -21.24 8.00 -10.11
C GLY A 207 -22.52 8.50 -10.79
N ILE A 208 -22.44 8.88 -12.08
CA ILE A 208 -23.61 9.26 -12.88
C ILE A 208 -24.55 8.06 -13.03
N LEU A 209 -24.02 6.88 -13.39
CA LEU A 209 -24.83 5.65 -13.54
C LEU A 209 -25.48 5.21 -12.22
N GLY A 210 -24.75 5.28 -11.10
CA GLY A 210 -25.29 4.97 -9.77
C GLY A 210 -26.38 5.95 -9.33
N SER A 211 -26.18 7.24 -9.62
CA SER A 211 -27.20 8.28 -9.38
C SER A 211 -28.44 8.04 -10.24
N TYR A 212 -28.26 7.64 -11.50
CA TYR A 212 -29.35 7.31 -12.41
C TYR A 212 -30.17 6.12 -11.92
N LEU A 213 -29.52 5.03 -11.52
CA LEU A 213 -30.20 3.86 -10.94
C LEU A 213 -30.98 4.25 -9.67
N THR A 214 -30.35 5.01 -8.78
CA THR A 214 -30.99 5.50 -7.54
C THR A 214 -32.21 6.37 -7.84
N TYR A 215 -32.10 7.25 -8.83
CA TYR A 215 -33.21 8.10 -9.28
C TYR A 215 -34.41 7.27 -9.75
N THR A 216 -34.18 6.25 -10.59
CA THR A 216 -35.25 5.39 -11.10
C THR A 216 -35.95 4.60 -10.00
N TYR A 217 -35.19 4.01 -9.07
CA TYR A 217 -35.74 3.28 -7.93
C TYR A 217 -36.56 4.21 -7.01
N ARG A 218 -36.03 5.39 -6.70
CA ARG A 218 -36.73 6.34 -5.83
C ARG A 218 -37.99 6.91 -6.48
N ASN A 219 -37.97 7.12 -7.80
CA ASN A 219 -39.16 7.54 -8.56
C ASN A 219 -40.28 6.49 -8.55
N GLN A 220 -39.94 5.20 -8.56
CA GLN A 220 -40.95 4.14 -8.39
C GLN A 220 -41.59 4.19 -6.99
N GLN A 221 -40.79 4.42 -5.95
CA GLN A 221 -41.29 4.56 -4.58
C GLN A 221 -42.21 5.79 -4.42
N TYR A 222 -41.86 6.93 -5.01
CA TYR A 222 -42.71 8.13 -4.96
C TYR A 222 -44.08 7.93 -5.60
N LYS A 223 -44.17 7.14 -6.69
CA LYS A 223 -45.45 6.84 -7.33
C LYS A 223 -46.36 6.01 -6.42
N VAL A 224 -45.82 4.99 -5.76
CA VAL A 224 -46.58 4.13 -4.85
C VAL A 224 -47.12 4.92 -3.65
N ILE A 225 -46.30 5.79 -3.05
CA ILE A 225 -46.73 6.62 -1.91
C ILE A 225 -47.81 7.61 -2.35
N ASN A 226 -47.63 8.29 -3.48
CA ASN A 226 -48.64 9.22 -4.00
C ASN A 226 -49.98 8.53 -4.30
N GLU A 227 -49.96 7.30 -4.84
CA GLU A 227 -51.17 6.52 -5.08
C GLU A 227 -51.88 6.13 -3.77
N GLN A 228 -51.12 5.76 -2.73
CA GLN A 228 -51.66 5.44 -1.41
C GLN A 228 -52.29 6.67 -0.74
N ASP A 229 -51.61 7.81 -0.77
CA ASP A 229 -52.13 9.07 -0.21
C ASP A 229 -53.40 9.53 -0.93
N LEU A 230 -53.44 9.38 -2.26
CA LEU A 230 -54.64 9.67 -3.06
C LEU A 230 -55.82 8.79 -2.63
N GLN A 231 -55.59 7.50 -2.41
CA GLN A 231 -56.62 6.57 -1.94
C GLN A 231 -57.11 6.89 -0.52
N ALA A 232 -56.21 7.28 0.38
CA ALA A 232 -56.55 7.68 1.74
C ALA A 232 -57.43 8.94 1.78
N LEU A 233 -57.13 9.93 0.94
CA LEU A 233 -57.94 11.14 0.77
C LEU A 233 -59.33 10.82 0.22
N ILE A 234 -59.43 9.94 -0.77
CA ILE A 234 -60.72 9.48 -1.31
C ILE A 234 -61.55 8.79 -0.22
N GLN A 235 -60.95 7.89 0.56
CA GLN A 235 -61.65 7.22 1.66
C GLN A 235 -62.11 8.19 2.75
N GLN A 236 -61.27 9.15 3.14
CA GLN A 236 -61.70 10.21 4.06
C GLN A 236 -62.86 11.04 3.51
N GLY A 237 -62.82 11.42 2.23
CA GLY A 237 -63.91 12.16 1.59
C GLY A 237 -65.23 11.38 1.62
N LEU A 238 -65.18 10.09 1.28
CA LEU A 238 -66.33 9.20 1.29
C LEU A 238 -66.89 8.98 2.71
N SER A 239 -66.01 8.95 3.71
CA SER A 239 -66.37 8.81 5.13
C SER A 239 -67.07 10.07 5.65
N ARG A 240 -66.53 11.24 5.33
CA ARG A 240 -67.17 12.54 5.63
C ARG A 240 -68.53 12.67 4.96
N GLU A 241 -68.70 12.18 3.74
CA GLU A 241 -70.01 12.15 3.08
C GLU A 241 -71.00 11.23 3.78
N LYS A 242 -70.56 10.04 4.24
CA LYS A 242 -71.41 9.14 5.03
C LYS A 242 -71.82 9.77 6.35
N GLU A 243 -70.91 10.44 7.05
CA GLU A 243 -71.22 11.18 8.29
C GLU A 243 -72.23 12.30 8.03
N ARG A 244 -72.07 13.08 6.95
CA ARG A 244 -73.05 14.10 6.54
C ARG A 244 -74.42 13.50 6.26
N LYS A 245 -74.49 12.34 5.59
CA LYS A 245 -75.75 11.63 5.32
C LYS A 245 -76.36 11.00 6.57
N ALA A 246 -75.54 10.56 7.52
CA ALA A 246 -76.00 10.02 8.80
C ALA A 246 -76.53 11.13 9.73
N GLN A 247 -75.92 12.32 9.66
CA GLN A 247 -76.36 13.50 10.41
C GLN A 247 -77.59 14.17 9.79
N GLN A 248 -77.78 14.00 8.48
CA GLN A 248 -79.02 14.31 7.79
C GLN A 248 -80.03 13.17 8.00
N GLU A 249 -80.63 13.09 9.20
CA GLU A 249 -81.62 12.06 9.52
C GLU A 249 -82.75 12.07 8.46
N SER A 250 -82.98 10.92 7.84
CA SER A 250 -84.10 10.74 6.93
C SER A 250 -85.41 10.99 7.68
N TRP A 251 -86.29 11.83 7.12
CA TRP A 251 -87.64 12.06 7.64
C TRP A 251 -88.36 10.75 7.98
N THR A 252 -88.05 9.63 7.30
CA THR A 252 -88.63 8.31 7.56
C THR A 252 -88.22 7.69 8.91
N ASP A 253 -86.98 7.90 9.38
CA ASP A 253 -86.52 7.36 10.67
C ASP A 253 -87.01 8.23 11.84
N TYR A 254 -87.12 9.55 11.63
CA TYR A 254 -87.79 10.46 12.56
C TYR A 254 -89.28 10.09 12.73
N PHE A 255 -89.99 9.84 11.64
CA PHE A 255 -91.38 9.36 11.66
C PHE A 255 -91.53 7.99 12.31
N LYS A 256 -90.58 7.05 12.13
CA LYS A 256 -90.63 5.75 12.81
C LYS A 256 -90.48 5.87 14.33
N ARG A 257 -89.65 6.80 14.82
CA ARG A 257 -89.47 7.03 16.27
C ARG A 257 -90.67 7.75 16.89
N HIS A 258 -91.31 8.66 16.15
CA HIS A 258 -92.43 9.47 16.67
C HIS A 258 -93.83 8.96 16.26
N GLY A 259 -93.96 8.01 15.33
CA GLY A 259 -95.24 7.50 14.82
C GLY A 259 -95.97 6.53 15.74
N SER A 260 -95.27 5.90 16.70
CA SER A 260 -95.85 4.94 17.64
C SER A 260 -96.94 5.55 18.55
N ASN A 261 -96.87 6.86 18.84
CA ASN A 261 -97.85 7.53 19.69
C ASN A 261 -99.11 8.03 18.96
N VAL A 262 -99.13 8.03 17.63
CA VAL A 262 -100.24 8.61 16.85
C VAL A 262 -101.44 7.65 16.77
N TYR A 263 -101.21 6.34 16.76
CA TYR A 263 -102.29 5.34 16.69
C TYR A 263 -103.14 5.23 17.96
N ARG A 264 -102.73 5.86 19.07
CA ARG A 264 -103.48 5.82 20.35
C ARG A 264 -104.70 6.75 20.37
N TYR A 265 -104.76 7.73 19.46
CA TYR A 265 -105.86 8.71 19.40
C TYR A 265 -107.02 8.32 18.48
N PHE A 266 -106.87 7.28 17.66
CA PHE A 266 -107.87 6.89 16.65
C PHE A 266 -108.64 5.61 16.96
N VAL A 267 -108.51 5.05 18.17
CA VAL A 267 -109.30 3.87 18.60
C VAL A 267 -110.44 4.32 19.51
N PRO A 268 -111.70 4.37 19.02
CA PRO A 268 -112.85 4.68 19.87
C PRO A 268 -113.09 3.56 20.88
N LYS A 269 -113.17 3.91 22.17
CA LYS A 269 -113.65 2.99 23.21
C LYS A 269 -115.15 2.80 23.03
N LYS A 270 -115.58 1.53 22.90
CA LYS A 270 -116.98 1.12 23.01
C LYS A 270 -117.47 1.27 24.44
#